data_AF-A0A968U6Y3-F1
#
_entry.id   AF-A0A968U6Y3-F1
#
_cell.length_a   1.000
_cell.length_b   1.000
_cell.length_c   1.000
_cell.angle_alpha   90.00
_cell.angle_beta   90.00
_cell.angle_gamma   90.00
#
_symmetry.space_group_name_H-M   'P 1'
#
loop_
_entity.id
_entity.type
_entity.pdbx_description
1 polymer ?
#
loop_
_entity_poly.entity_id
_entity_poly.type
_entity_poly.pdbx_seq_one_letter_code
_entity_poly.pdbx_strand_id
1 'polypeptide(L)'
;MAQERLNNTISLTAKDILAKIAENQKRISELDAQISKAKLALSYQEIRSPIDGTVFNLKATGPGYVISGNTTTQPLMTVVPNGKLVSKVYITNRDIGFVREGMPVEIKI
;
A
#
# COMPACT_ATOMS: atom_id res chain seq x y z
N MET A 1 31.66 -40.60 -37.47
CA MET A 1 30.55 -40.09 -38.31
C MET A 1 29.15 -40.40 -37.76
N ALA A 2 28.67 -41.66 -37.68
CA ALA A 2 27.30 -41.94 -37.21
C ALA A 2 27.07 -41.60 -35.71
N GLN A 3 28.05 -41.90 -34.85
CA GLN A 3 27.97 -41.63 -33.41
C GLN A 3 28.02 -40.12 -33.07
N GLU A 4 28.80 -39.35 -33.82
CA GLU A 4 28.90 -37.88 -33.64
C GLU A 4 27.60 -37.16 -34.01
N ARG A 5 26.92 -37.62 -35.08
CA ARG A 5 25.62 -37.07 -35.46
C ARG A 5 24.58 -37.30 -34.36
N LEU A 6 24.56 -38.50 -33.76
CA LEU A 6 23.64 -38.82 -32.68
C LEU A 6 23.91 -37.96 -31.43
N ASN A 7 25.17 -37.82 -31.01
CA ASN A 7 25.54 -36.99 -29.87
C ASN A 7 25.22 -35.51 -30.09
N ASN A 8 25.46 -34.99 -31.31
CA ASN A 8 25.11 -33.62 -31.65
C ASN A 8 23.59 -33.42 -31.67
N THR A 9 22.81 -34.35 -32.21
CA THR A 9 21.34 -34.26 -32.19
C THR A 9 20.79 -34.30 -30.76
N ILE A 10 21.28 -35.20 -29.90
CA ILE A 10 20.86 -35.26 -28.49
C ILE A 10 21.21 -33.96 -27.77
N SER A 11 22.43 -33.44 -27.97
CA SER A 11 22.88 -32.18 -27.37
C SER A 11 22.05 -30.98 -27.82
N LEU A 12 21.75 -30.89 -29.12
CA LEU A 12 20.89 -29.85 -29.68
C LEU A 12 19.46 -29.94 -29.10
N THR A 13 18.88 -31.13 -29.08
CA THR A 13 17.52 -31.34 -28.56
C THR A 13 17.43 -31.02 -27.07
N ALA A 14 18.42 -31.42 -26.28
CA ALA A 14 18.51 -31.11 -24.86
C ALA A 14 18.63 -29.59 -24.63
N LYS A 15 19.47 -28.90 -25.42
CA LYS A 15 19.63 -27.45 -25.35
C LYS A 15 18.32 -26.71 -25.69
N ASP A 16 17.60 -27.16 -26.71
CA ASP A 16 16.32 -26.58 -27.11
C ASP A 16 15.24 -26.78 -26.04
N ILE A 17 15.20 -27.96 -25.39
CA ILE A 17 14.29 -28.23 -24.27
C ILE A 17 14.62 -27.30 -23.09
N LEU A 18 15.90 -27.17 -22.72
CA LEU A 18 16.33 -26.28 -21.64
C LEU A 18 16.01 -24.82 -21.93
N ALA A 19 16.19 -24.37 -23.18
CA ALA A 19 15.81 -23.02 -23.60
C ALA A 19 14.30 -22.79 -23.48
N LYS A 20 13.47 -23.76 -23.90
CA LYS A 20 12.01 -23.69 -23.72
C LYS A 20 11.60 -23.68 -22.25
N ILE A 21 12.26 -24.45 -21.39
CA ILE A 21 12.01 -24.45 -19.95
C ILE A 21 12.32 -23.07 -19.36
N ALA A 22 13.49 -22.49 -19.70
CA ALA A 22 13.88 -21.17 -19.22
C ALA A 22 12.92 -20.07 -19.70
N GLU A 23 12.52 -20.11 -20.97
CA GLU A 23 11.54 -19.17 -21.54
C GLU A 23 10.17 -19.30 -20.85
N ASN A 24 9.70 -20.52 -20.62
CA ASN A 24 8.45 -20.76 -19.90
C ASN A 24 8.53 -20.25 -18.45
N GLN A 25 9.65 -20.45 -17.75
CA GLN A 25 9.87 -19.94 -16.39
C GLN A 25 9.86 -18.41 -16.35
N LYS A 26 10.49 -17.77 -17.33
CA LYS A 26 10.45 -16.31 -17.48
C LYS A 26 9.01 -15.84 -17.70
N ARG A 27 8.26 -16.50 -18.59
CA ARG A 27 6.87 -16.16 -18.89
C ARG A 27 5.95 -16.36 -17.67
N ILE A 28 6.17 -17.42 -16.89
CA ILE A 28 5.46 -17.64 -15.62
C ILE A 28 5.71 -16.45 -14.68
N SER A 29 6.98 -16.06 -14.50
CA SER A 29 7.35 -14.94 -13.62
C SER A 29 6.71 -13.61 -14.07
N GLU A 30 6.67 -13.35 -15.38
CA GLU A 30 6.01 -12.17 -15.96
C GLU A 30 4.49 -12.18 -15.73
N LEU A 31 3.85 -13.35 -15.89
CA LEU A 31 2.42 -13.51 -15.63
C LEU A 31 2.09 -13.35 -14.15
N ASP A 32 2.91 -13.89 -13.26
CA ASP A 32 2.73 -13.75 -11.81
C ASP A 32 2.82 -12.28 -11.36
N ALA A 33 3.73 -11.51 -11.95
CA ALA A 33 3.82 -10.08 -11.72
C ALA A 33 2.57 -9.33 -12.21
N GLN A 34 2.04 -9.68 -13.38
CA GLN A 34 0.80 -9.11 -13.91
C GLN A 34 -0.41 -9.44 -13.03
N ILE A 35 -0.53 -10.69 -12.57
CA ILE A 35 -1.57 -11.13 -11.64
C ILE A 35 -1.47 -10.34 -10.33
N SER A 36 -0.27 -10.19 -9.77
CA SER A 36 -0.05 -9.44 -8.54
C SER A 36 -0.45 -7.97 -8.68
N LYS A 37 -0.12 -7.35 -9.81
CA LYS A 37 -0.52 -5.97 -10.12
C LYS A 37 -2.05 -5.85 -10.24
N ALA A 38 -2.71 -6.79 -10.91
CA ALA A 38 -4.16 -6.81 -11.03
C ALA A 38 -4.85 -6.99 -9.67
N LYS A 39 -4.33 -7.88 -8.81
CA LYS A 39 -4.82 -8.07 -7.44
C LYS A 39 -4.67 -6.80 -6.61
N LEU A 40 -3.54 -6.09 -6.72
CA LEU A 40 -3.33 -4.84 -6.02
C LEU A 40 -4.32 -3.75 -6.49
N ALA A 41 -4.51 -3.62 -7.80
CA ALA A 41 -5.48 -2.68 -8.36
C ALA A 41 -6.91 -2.97 -7.85
N LEU A 42 -7.30 -4.25 -7.78
CA LEU A 42 -8.59 -4.66 -7.20
C LEU A 42 -8.69 -4.30 -5.72
N SER A 43 -7.63 -4.49 -4.93
CA SER A 43 -7.62 -4.13 -3.51
C SER A 43 -7.81 -2.63 -3.27
N TYR A 44 -7.33 -1.78 -4.18
CA TYR A 44 -7.51 -0.34 -4.10
C TYR A 44 -8.92 0.14 -4.49
N GLN A 45 -9.77 -0.72 -5.03
CA GLN A 45 -11.18 -0.39 -5.25
C GLN A 45 -11.97 -0.35 -3.93
N GLU A 46 -11.45 -0.99 -2.88
CA GLU A 46 -12.04 -0.95 -1.55
C GLU A 46 -11.14 -0.13 -0.61
N ILE A 47 -11.70 0.94 -0.04
CA ILE A 47 -10.97 1.78 0.92
C ILE A 47 -11.31 1.29 2.33
N ARG A 48 -10.31 0.74 3.02
CA ARG A 48 -10.42 0.28 4.42
C ARG A 48 -9.58 1.15 5.34
N SER A 49 -10.07 1.37 6.57
CA SER A 49 -9.27 2.01 7.61
C SER A 49 -8.16 1.06 8.08
N PRO A 50 -6.92 1.54 8.28
CA PRO A 50 -5.85 0.73 8.87
C PRO A 50 -5.98 0.57 10.40
N ILE A 51 -6.85 1.36 11.04
CA ILE A 51 -7.05 1.38 12.49
C ILE A 51 -8.53 1.44 12.85
N ASP A 52 -8.86 0.90 14.02
CA ASP A 52 -10.20 1.04 14.60
C ASP A 52 -10.42 2.44 15.16
N GLY A 53 -11.60 2.99 14.97
CA GLY A 53 -11.94 4.32 15.44
C GLY A 53 -13.30 4.82 14.96
N THR A 54 -13.60 6.08 15.27
CA THR A 54 -14.83 6.75 14.85
C THR A 54 -14.60 7.48 13.52
N VAL A 55 -15.55 7.34 12.58
CA VAL A 55 -15.49 8.01 11.28
C VAL A 55 -15.99 9.45 11.39
N PHE A 56 -15.19 10.39 10.86
CA PHE A 56 -15.50 11.82 10.77
C PHE A 56 -15.34 12.31 9.33
N ASN A 57 -16.01 13.43 9.02
CA ASN A 57 -15.85 14.17 7.76
C ASN A 57 -16.06 13.32 6.49
N LEU A 58 -16.97 12.34 6.53
CA LEU A 58 -17.30 11.52 5.36
C LEU A 58 -17.86 12.41 4.23
N LYS A 59 -17.14 12.48 3.10
CA LYS A 59 -17.49 13.27 1.92
C LYS A 59 -18.38 12.53 0.94
N ALA A 60 -18.36 11.19 0.98
CA ALA A 60 -19.20 10.38 0.11
C ALA A 60 -20.68 10.57 0.49
N THR A 61 -21.45 11.17 -0.40
CA THR A 61 -22.87 11.50 -0.16
C THR A 61 -23.84 10.39 -0.59
N GLY A 62 -23.35 9.32 -1.24
CA GLY A 62 -24.17 8.18 -1.64
C GLY A 62 -23.60 7.41 -2.84
N PRO A 63 -24.30 6.38 -3.34
CA PRO A 63 -23.93 5.64 -4.53
C PRO A 63 -23.78 6.57 -5.75
N GLY A 64 -22.74 6.34 -6.57
CA GLY A 64 -22.46 7.18 -7.72
C GLY A 64 -21.74 8.50 -7.40
N TYR A 65 -21.35 8.72 -6.14
CA TYR A 65 -20.47 9.84 -5.78
C TYR A 65 -19.13 9.71 -6.51
N VAL A 66 -18.86 10.66 -7.42
CA VAL A 66 -17.58 10.75 -8.13
C VAL A 66 -16.65 11.67 -7.35
N ILE A 67 -15.47 11.16 -7.03
CA ILE A 67 -14.38 11.97 -6.47
C ILE A 67 -13.97 12.96 -7.55
N SER A 68 -14.18 14.26 -7.33
CA SER A 68 -13.86 15.27 -8.34
C SER A 68 -12.37 15.19 -8.69
N GLY A 69 -12.06 14.81 -9.93
CA GLY A 69 -10.71 14.57 -10.43
C GLY A 69 -9.81 15.81 -10.51
N ASN A 70 -10.26 16.96 -9.99
CA ASN A 70 -9.49 18.20 -9.94
C ASN A 70 -8.65 18.35 -8.66
N THR A 71 -8.84 17.50 -7.64
CA THR A 71 -8.07 17.55 -6.40
C THR A 71 -7.81 16.15 -5.84
N THR A 72 -6.71 15.54 -6.31
CA THR A 72 -6.22 14.18 -6.01
C THR A 72 -5.83 13.93 -4.53
N THR A 73 -6.21 14.82 -3.62
CA THR A 73 -5.73 14.79 -2.22
C THR A 73 -6.80 15.15 -1.19
N GLN A 74 -8.06 15.35 -1.59
CA GLN A 74 -9.09 15.60 -0.59
C GLN A 74 -9.41 14.30 0.17
N PRO A 75 -9.23 14.26 1.49
CA PRO A 75 -9.57 13.08 2.28
C PRO A 75 -11.07 12.81 2.19
N LEU A 76 -11.44 11.57 1.83
CA LEU A 76 -12.85 11.14 1.80
C LEU A 76 -13.46 11.02 3.18
N MET A 77 -12.65 10.64 4.17
CA MET A 77 -13.03 10.50 5.57
C MET A 77 -11.78 10.55 6.45
N THR A 78 -11.97 10.81 7.73
CA THR A 78 -10.93 10.71 8.75
C THR A 78 -11.39 9.73 9.82
N VAL A 79 -10.51 8.84 10.26
CA VAL A 79 -10.78 7.90 11.35
C VAL A 79 -10.04 8.36 12.58
N VAL A 80 -10.77 8.59 13.66
CA VAL A 80 -10.24 9.02 14.95
C VAL A 80 -10.20 7.79 15.87
N PRO A 81 -9.02 7.27 16.24
CA PRO A 81 -8.93 6.10 17.10
C PRO A 81 -9.52 6.37 18.49
N ASN A 82 -10.12 5.31 19.06
CA ASN A 82 -10.65 5.35 20.41
C ASN A 82 -9.47 5.20 21.39
N GLY A 83 -9.20 6.21 22.22
CA GLY A 83 -8.03 6.21 23.08
C GLY A 83 -7.91 7.44 23.98
N LYS A 84 -6.72 7.65 24.54
CA LYS A 84 -6.45 8.79 25.42
C LYS A 84 -6.53 10.09 24.62
N LEU A 85 -7.35 11.04 25.10
CA LEU A 85 -7.38 12.39 24.55
C LEU A 85 -6.06 13.08 24.83
N VAL A 86 -5.48 13.68 23.80
CA VAL A 86 -4.26 14.49 23.90
C VAL A 86 -4.64 15.92 23.56
N SER A 87 -4.28 16.86 24.44
CA SER A 87 -4.46 18.28 24.20
C SER A 87 -3.13 18.91 23.78
N LYS A 88 -3.16 19.74 22.73
CA LYS A 88 -2.02 20.55 22.31
C LYS A 88 -2.21 21.96 22.82
N VAL A 89 -1.39 22.35 23.80
CA VAL A 89 -1.40 23.69 24.39
C VAL A 89 -0.25 24.51 23.82
N TYR A 90 -0.50 25.79 23.55
CA TYR A 90 0.53 26.73 23.10
C TYR A 90 0.89 27.67 24.26
N ILE A 91 2.19 27.79 24.55
CA ILE A 91 2.73 28.65 25.60
C ILE A 91 3.48 29.79 24.92
N THR A 92 3.36 31.00 25.45
CA THR A 92 4.07 32.17 24.90
C THR A 92 5.56 32.11 25.23
N ASN A 93 6.40 32.73 24.40
CA ASN A 93 7.85 32.80 24.66
C ASN A 93 8.19 33.47 26.00
N ARG A 94 7.34 34.37 26.51
CA ARG A 94 7.56 35.01 27.80
C ARG A 94 7.37 34.04 28.96
N ASP A 95 6.41 33.12 28.83
CA ASP A 95 5.96 32.28 29.93
C ASP A 95 6.63 30.89 29.92
N ILE A 96 7.34 30.53 28.84
CA ILE A 96 8.01 29.22 28.69
C ILE A 96 9.04 28.95 29.79
N GLY A 97 9.68 29.99 30.33
CA GLY A 97 10.65 29.87 31.43
C GLY A 97 10.04 29.38 32.75
N PHE A 98 8.71 29.40 32.88
CA PHE A 98 7.98 28.99 34.06
C PHE A 98 7.32 27.61 33.92
N VAL A 99 7.48 26.92 32.78
CA VAL A 99 6.87 25.62 32.53
C VAL A 99 7.93 24.52 32.51
N ARG A 100 7.62 23.37 33.11
CA ARG A 100 8.49 22.18 33.14
C ARG A 100 7.66 20.91 32.97
N GLU A 101 8.31 19.87 32.49
CA GLU A 101 7.69 18.54 32.41
C GLU A 101 7.25 18.05 33.79
N GLY A 102 6.09 17.39 33.85
CA GLY A 102 5.51 16.87 35.09
C GLY A 102 4.73 17.88 35.94
N MET A 103 4.63 19.14 35.52
CA MET A 103 3.75 20.10 36.21
C MET A 103 2.28 19.65 36.12
N PRO A 104 1.52 19.69 37.23
CA PRO A 104 0.10 19.35 37.21
C PRO A 104 -0.67 20.38 36.37
N VAL A 105 -1.61 19.90 35.55
CA VAL A 105 -2.43 20.73 34.66
C VAL A 105 -3.90 20.35 34.86
N GLU A 106 -4.75 21.35 34.94
CA GLU A 106 -6.20 21.19 34.90
C GLU A 106 -6.72 21.65 33.53
N ILE A 107 -7.51 20.82 32.88
CA ILE A 107 -8.11 21.11 31.57
C ILE A 107 -9.62 21.11 31.76
N LYS A 108 -10.27 22.21 31.35
CA LYS A 108 -11.72 22.33 31.30
C LYS A 108 -12.17 22.32 29.84
N ILE A 109 -13.11 21.44 29.51
CA ILE A 109 -13.70 21.25 28.17
C ILE A 109 -15.02 22.03 28.09
#